data_AF-A0A0N8Q028-F1
#
_entry.id   AF-A0A0N8Q028-F1
#
_cell.length_a   1.000
_cell.length_b   1.000
_cell.length_c   1.000
_cell.angle_alpha   90.00
_cell.angle_beta   90.00
_cell.angle_gamma   90.00
#
_symmetry.space_group_name_H-M   'P 1'
#
loop_
_entity.id
_entity.type
_entity.pdbx_description
1 polymer ?
#
loop_
_entity_poly.entity_id
_entity_poly.type
_entity_poly.pdbx_seq_one_letter_code
_entity_poly.pdbx_strand_id
1 'polypeptide(L)'
;MPDATPVWKRDLDEYGFAVVKGAVPPERAAQYEQRALAWARQFGFDKDDKATWTADHLPVGENGLVNDYGVSHEAWVWDARLEPKVLETFEALWGTDELLASFDAVNFSLPVGPHGRTDLEPAAPWPHIDQQPAPTECFELAQGLLAMTKSGPLDGGLVVLKGSHKLLPQFFAETGGVKPDQDWGARNYYTFTPADLAWFKRQPGVVEVKVESAPGDLVLWDSRLIHWNRSPTADQVRVVVYACYAPRSMASDEVLAKRRDCWEKRRATTHWPAPFVVVPRNEYGPPQRNGVDDPRDHDRPLEEPRETEQLLKLVGLLPY
;
A
#
# COMPACT_ATOMS: atom_id res chain seq x y z
N MET A 1 -21.82 -29.57 -2.92
CA MET A 1 -20.36 -29.60 -3.18
C MET A 1 -19.68 -28.81 -2.06
N PRO A 2 -18.49 -29.20 -1.58
CA PRO A 2 -17.77 -28.40 -0.59
C PRO A 2 -17.50 -27.00 -1.16
N ASP A 3 -17.65 -25.97 -0.34
CA ASP A 3 -17.27 -24.60 -0.70
C ASP A 3 -15.77 -24.56 -1.07
N ALA A 4 -15.49 -24.34 -2.36
CA ALA A 4 -14.13 -24.28 -2.92
C ALA A 4 -13.46 -22.91 -2.71
N THR A 5 -14.11 -21.97 -2.00
CA THR A 5 -13.57 -20.65 -1.73
C THR A 5 -12.27 -20.76 -0.92
N PRO A 6 -11.16 -20.15 -1.40
CA PRO A 6 -9.90 -20.14 -0.65
C PRO A 6 -10.06 -19.51 0.74
N VAL A 7 -9.32 -20.04 1.73
CA VAL A 7 -9.38 -19.57 3.12
C VAL A 7 -9.15 -18.06 3.21
N TRP A 8 -8.14 -17.53 2.50
CA TRP A 8 -7.82 -16.11 2.52
C TRP A 8 -8.98 -15.23 2.02
N LYS A 9 -9.79 -15.71 1.07
CA LYS A 9 -10.93 -14.95 0.55
C LYS A 9 -12.07 -14.91 1.55
N ARG A 10 -12.26 -16.00 2.32
CA ARG A 10 -13.18 -16.03 3.46
C ARG A 10 -12.70 -15.14 4.59
N ASP A 11 -11.41 -15.15 4.91
CA ASP A 11 -10.83 -14.27 5.92
C ASP A 11 -10.99 -12.80 5.54
N LEU A 12 -10.77 -12.46 4.26
CA LEU A 12 -10.98 -11.09 3.76
C LEU A 12 -12.44 -10.65 3.93
N ASP A 13 -13.42 -11.48 3.56
CA ASP A 13 -14.83 -11.18 3.78
C ASP A 13 -15.19 -11.11 5.27
N GLU A 14 -14.77 -12.10 6.06
CA GLU A 14 -15.14 -12.25 7.47
C GLU A 14 -14.52 -11.13 8.32
N TYR A 15 -13.22 -10.91 8.15
CA TYR A 15 -12.36 -10.10 9.02
C TYR A 15 -11.96 -8.76 8.42
N GLY A 16 -12.14 -8.59 7.11
CA GLY A 16 -11.76 -7.40 6.35
C GLY A 16 -10.31 -7.44 5.88
N PHE A 17 -9.51 -8.43 6.28
CA PHE A 17 -8.13 -8.58 5.82
C PHE A 17 -7.73 -10.06 5.74
N ALA A 18 -6.70 -10.35 4.96
CA ALA A 18 -6.12 -11.68 4.82
C ALA A 18 -4.63 -11.64 4.52
N VAL A 19 -3.93 -12.73 4.83
CA VAL A 19 -2.52 -12.94 4.48
C VAL A 19 -2.40 -14.15 3.56
N VAL A 20 -2.07 -13.91 2.30
CA VAL A 20 -1.79 -14.95 1.31
C VAL A 20 -0.32 -15.34 1.40
N LYS A 21 -0.09 -16.52 1.97
CA LYS A 21 1.26 -16.99 2.29
C LYS A 21 2.08 -17.30 1.05
N GLY A 22 3.30 -16.79 0.97
CA GLY A 22 4.24 -17.06 -0.12
C GLY A 22 3.64 -16.78 -1.51
N ALA A 23 3.07 -15.58 -1.69
CA ALA A 23 2.63 -15.09 -2.98
C ALA A 23 3.83 -14.73 -3.89
N VAL A 24 4.92 -14.31 -3.27
CA VAL A 24 6.26 -14.22 -3.85
C VAL A 24 7.12 -15.34 -3.25
N PRO A 25 7.87 -16.10 -4.06
CA PRO A 25 8.82 -17.08 -3.53
C PRO A 25 9.85 -16.42 -2.59
N PRO A 26 10.24 -17.03 -1.46
CA PRO A 26 11.15 -16.42 -0.49
C PRO A 26 12.48 -15.94 -1.09
N GLU A 27 13.04 -16.68 -2.05
CA GLU A 27 14.25 -16.31 -2.76
C GLU A 27 14.08 -15.06 -3.63
N ARG A 28 12.91 -14.88 -4.25
CA ARG A 28 12.59 -13.67 -5.03
C ARG A 28 12.31 -12.49 -4.10
N ALA A 29 11.60 -12.70 -2.99
CA ALA A 29 11.41 -11.68 -1.97
C ALA A 29 12.75 -11.14 -1.44
N ALA A 30 13.72 -12.03 -1.17
CA ALA A 30 15.06 -11.63 -0.76
C ALA A 30 15.82 -10.87 -1.87
N GLN A 31 15.65 -11.24 -3.14
CA GLN A 31 16.23 -10.50 -4.26
C GLN A 31 15.63 -9.09 -4.39
N TYR A 32 14.32 -8.94 -4.19
CA TYR A 32 13.67 -7.63 -4.18
C TYR A 32 14.08 -6.78 -2.99
N GLU A 33 14.24 -7.37 -1.79
CA GLU A 33 14.84 -6.67 -0.65
C GLU A 33 16.23 -6.13 -1.03
N GLN A 34 17.10 -6.95 -1.63
CA GLN A 34 18.43 -6.51 -2.05
C GLN A 34 18.39 -5.35 -3.06
N ARG A 35 17.47 -5.40 -4.03
CA ARG A 35 17.29 -4.32 -5.01
C ARG A 35 16.75 -3.05 -4.37
N ALA A 36 15.83 -3.15 -3.42
CA ALA A 36 15.36 -2.01 -2.63
C ALA A 36 16.48 -1.39 -1.77
N LEU A 37 17.36 -2.21 -1.18
CA LEU A 37 18.53 -1.72 -0.44
C LEU A 37 19.55 -1.05 -1.37
N ALA A 38 19.74 -1.57 -2.59
CA ALA A 38 20.60 -0.96 -3.61
C ALA A 38 20.04 0.38 -4.14
N TRP A 39 18.70 0.48 -4.26
CA TRP A 39 18.02 1.74 -4.54
C TRP A 39 18.21 2.73 -3.39
N ALA A 40 18.01 2.31 -2.14
CA ALA A 40 18.22 3.16 -0.97
C ALA A 40 19.67 3.69 -0.86
N ARG A 41 20.66 2.90 -1.28
CA ARG A 41 22.08 3.33 -1.34
C ARG A 41 22.32 4.56 -2.20
N GLN A 42 21.48 4.84 -3.20
CA GLN A 42 21.60 6.08 -3.99
C GLN A 42 21.35 7.35 -3.16
N PHE A 43 20.64 7.21 -2.04
CA PHE A 43 20.44 8.29 -1.08
C PHE A 43 21.57 8.38 -0.05
N GLY A 44 22.55 7.47 -0.08
CA GLY A 44 23.64 7.40 0.91
C GLY A 44 23.34 6.48 2.09
N PHE A 45 22.22 5.73 2.05
CA PHE A 45 21.91 4.72 3.06
C PHE A 45 22.87 3.53 2.97
N ASP A 46 23.36 3.07 4.12
CA ASP A 46 24.05 1.79 4.27
C ASP A 46 23.43 0.99 5.42
N LYS A 47 23.02 -0.25 5.14
CA LYS A 47 22.40 -1.15 6.12
C LYS A 47 23.37 -1.51 7.25
N ASP A 48 24.67 -1.51 6.96
CA ASP A 48 25.72 -1.92 7.91
C ASP A 48 26.34 -0.72 8.66
N ASP A 49 26.04 0.52 8.27
CA ASP A 49 26.50 1.73 8.94
C ASP A 49 25.33 2.54 9.53
N LYS A 50 25.14 2.42 10.86
CA LYS A 50 24.09 3.14 11.60
C LYS A 50 24.23 4.66 11.55
N ALA A 51 25.39 5.22 11.24
CA ALA A 51 25.54 6.67 11.07
C ALA A 51 24.75 7.18 9.84
N THR A 52 24.49 6.31 8.87
CA THR A 52 23.65 6.61 7.70
C THR A 52 22.15 6.37 7.96
N TRP A 53 21.76 5.92 9.15
CA TRP A 53 20.35 5.72 9.48
C TRP A 53 19.77 7.04 9.97
N THR A 54 19.66 8.01 9.05
CA THR A 54 19.13 9.36 9.30
C THR A 54 18.29 9.82 8.12
N ALA A 55 17.51 10.89 8.29
CA ALA A 55 16.72 11.44 7.20
C ALA A 55 17.59 11.73 5.96
N ASP A 56 18.78 12.30 6.15
CA ASP A 56 19.69 12.75 5.09
C ASP A 56 20.11 11.67 4.10
N HIS A 57 20.15 10.43 4.57
CA HIS A 57 20.62 9.28 3.80
C HIS A 57 19.49 8.42 3.24
N LEU A 58 18.23 8.83 3.43
CA LEU A 58 17.04 8.09 3.02
C LEU A 58 16.22 8.89 2.00
N PRO A 59 15.42 8.20 1.16
CA PRO A 59 14.41 8.87 0.36
C PRO A 59 13.46 9.66 1.27
N VAL A 60 13.05 10.84 0.82
CA VAL A 60 11.99 11.60 1.50
C VAL A 60 10.68 10.83 1.37
N GLY A 61 9.95 10.72 2.47
CA GLY A 61 8.67 10.04 2.53
C GLY A 61 7.96 10.28 3.85
N GLU A 62 6.68 9.94 3.90
CA GLU A 62 5.85 10.07 5.09
C GLU A 62 5.57 8.69 5.68
N ASN A 63 5.94 8.45 6.95
CA ASN A 63 5.82 7.14 7.60
C ASN A 63 6.47 5.99 6.77
N GLY A 64 7.56 6.33 6.07
CA GLY A 64 8.30 5.44 5.18
C GLY A 64 7.65 5.18 3.82
N LEU A 65 6.45 5.72 3.54
CA LEU A 65 5.83 5.68 2.22
C LEU A 65 6.59 6.59 1.26
N VAL A 66 7.01 6.05 0.11
CA VAL A 66 7.72 6.80 -0.93
C VAL A 66 6.99 6.64 -2.26
N ASN A 67 6.58 7.78 -2.84
CA ASN A 67 5.93 7.88 -4.16
C ASN A 67 6.78 8.62 -5.19
N ASP A 68 7.80 9.37 -4.74
CA ASP A 68 8.72 10.13 -5.58
C ASP A 68 9.89 9.27 -6.06
N TYR A 69 10.87 9.88 -6.72
CA TYR A 69 12.07 9.20 -7.22
C TYR A 69 11.76 8.08 -8.22
N GLY A 70 10.67 8.21 -8.98
CA GLY A 70 10.22 7.20 -9.95
C GLY A 70 9.96 5.80 -9.36
N VAL A 71 9.91 5.67 -8.02
CA VAL A 71 10.06 4.37 -7.34
C VAL A 71 8.94 3.39 -7.68
N SER A 72 7.72 3.90 -7.88
CA SER A 72 6.55 3.13 -8.30
C SER A 72 6.74 2.38 -9.63
N HIS A 73 7.75 2.77 -10.40
CA HIS A 73 8.09 2.19 -11.69
C HIS A 73 9.46 1.51 -11.75
N GLU A 74 10.16 1.35 -10.62
CA GLU A 74 11.39 0.56 -10.61
C GLU A 74 11.13 -0.87 -11.11
N ALA A 75 12.09 -1.42 -11.85
CA ALA A 75 11.97 -2.77 -12.40
C ALA A 75 11.65 -3.82 -11.31
N TRP A 76 12.27 -3.71 -10.12
CA TRP A 76 12.00 -4.64 -9.01
C TRP A 76 10.60 -4.50 -8.41
N VAL A 77 9.99 -3.31 -8.48
CA VAL A 77 8.62 -3.08 -8.04
C VAL A 77 7.65 -3.76 -9.00
N TRP A 78 7.88 -3.64 -10.32
CA TRP A 78 7.08 -4.33 -11.32
C TRP A 78 7.29 -5.84 -11.32
N ASP A 79 8.51 -6.32 -11.15
CA ASP A 79 8.80 -7.76 -11.04
C ASP A 79 8.04 -8.40 -9.87
N ALA A 80 7.97 -7.73 -8.72
CA ALA A 80 7.21 -8.18 -7.56
C ALA A 80 5.69 -8.18 -7.82
N ARG A 81 5.17 -7.16 -8.50
CA ARG A 81 3.76 -7.07 -8.91
C ARG A 81 3.39 -8.18 -9.90
N LEU A 82 4.30 -8.58 -10.77
CA LEU A 82 4.12 -9.59 -11.82
C LEU A 82 4.31 -11.03 -11.34
N GLU A 83 4.53 -11.27 -10.05
CA GLU A 83 4.65 -12.64 -9.54
C GLU A 83 3.36 -13.44 -9.82
N PRO A 84 3.47 -14.68 -10.35
CA PRO A 84 2.30 -15.43 -10.81
C PRO A 84 1.20 -15.55 -9.75
N LYS A 85 1.57 -15.91 -8.52
CA LYS A 85 0.62 -16.09 -7.43
C LYS A 85 0.04 -14.77 -6.89
N VAL A 86 0.73 -13.64 -7.10
CA VAL A 86 0.14 -12.32 -6.84
C VAL A 86 -0.99 -12.08 -7.84
N LEU A 87 -0.74 -12.26 -9.13
CA LEU A 87 -1.76 -12.13 -10.17
C LEU A 87 -2.93 -13.09 -9.92
N GLU A 88 -2.67 -14.39 -9.79
CA GLU A 88 -3.69 -15.42 -9.50
C GLU A 88 -4.56 -15.06 -8.28
N THR A 89 -3.99 -14.44 -7.24
CA THR A 89 -4.74 -14.00 -6.06
C THR A 89 -5.75 -12.90 -6.40
N PHE A 90 -5.33 -11.88 -7.16
CA PHE A 90 -6.23 -10.82 -7.58
C PHE A 90 -7.22 -11.27 -8.65
N GLU A 91 -6.84 -12.22 -9.51
CA GLU A 91 -7.75 -12.83 -10.48
C GLU A 91 -8.85 -13.60 -9.75
N ALA A 92 -8.50 -14.38 -8.72
CA ALA A 92 -9.45 -15.09 -7.89
C ALA A 92 -10.30 -14.14 -7.01
N LEU A 93 -9.75 -13.00 -6.59
CA LEU A 93 -10.49 -11.97 -5.87
C LEU A 93 -11.64 -11.45 -6.75
N TRP A 94 -11.31 -11.04 -7.97
CA TRP A 94 -12.22 -10.36 -8.89
C TRP A 94 -13.02 -11.28 -9.81
N GLY A 95 -12.62 -12.55 -9.95
CA GLY A 95 -13.24 -13.52 -10.85
C GLY A 95 -12.93 -13.28 -12.32
N THR A 96 -11.80 -12.62 -12.64
CA THR A 96 -11.35 -12.33 -14.01
C THR A 96 -9.83 -12.21 -14.07
N ASP A 97 -9.23 -12.61 -15.20
CA ASP A 97 -7.82 -12.39 -15.52
C ASP A 97 -7.55 -11.00 -16.15
N GLU A 98 -8.62 -10.29 -16.52
CA GLU A 98 -8.53 -8.94 -17.09
C GLU A 98 -8.33 -7.89 -16.00
N LEU A 99 -7.09 -7.67 -15.57
CA LEU A 99 -6.77 -6.78 -14.45
C LEU A 99 -6.05 -5.48 -14.87
N LEU A 100 -6.17 -4.45 -14.05
CA LEU A 100 -5.35 -3.24 -14.11
C LEU A 100 -4.66 -3.04 -12.77
N ALA A 101 -3.36 -2.74 -12.79
CA ALA A 101 -2.56 -2.51 -11.59
C ALA A 101 -2.55 -1.02 -11.18
N SER A 102 -2.43 -0.71 -9.89
CA SER A 102 -2.05 0.63 -9.44
C SER A 102 -0.55 0.89 -9.68
N PHE A 103 -0.16 2.14 -9.88
CA PHE A 103 1.25 2.58 -9.92
C PHE A 103 1.65 3.12 -8.55
N ASP A 104 1.38 2.31 -7.52
CA ASP A 104 1.45 2.70 -6.12
C ASP A 104 2.89 2.76 -5.59
N ALA A 105 3.02 3.14 -4.33
CA ALA A 105 4.24 3.39 -3.60
C ALA A 105 5.07 2.14 -3.25
N VAL A 106 6.22 2.40 -2.65
CA VAL A 106 6.91 1.45 -1.77
C VAL A 106 6.89 1.98 -0.34
N ASN A 107 7.05 1.09 0.65
CA ASN A 107 7.44 1.51 1.99
C ASN A 107 8.87 1.08 2.26
N PHE A 108 9.72 2.04 2.63
CA PHE A 108 11.07 1.81 3.12
C PHE A 108 11.20 2.49 4.48
N SER A 109 11.09 1.71 5.56
CA SER A 109 11.19 2.22 6.93
C SER A 109 12.38 1.62 7.66
N LEU A 110 13.08 2.45 8.41
CA LEU A 110 14.05 1.99 9.40
C LEU A 110 13.38 1.91 10.78
N PRO A 111 13.80 0.98 11.65
CA PRO A 111 13.43 0.99 13.06
C PRO A 111 13.63 2.35 13.70
N VAL A 112 12.71 2.72 14.58
CA VAL A 112 12.72 3.96 15.36
C VAL A 112 13.10 3.63 16.80
N GLY A 113 13.97 4.45 17.39
CA GLY A 113 14.51 4.26 18.73
C GLY A 113 15.91 3.62 18.74
N PRO A 114 16.28 2.91 19.82
CA PRO A 114 17.67 2.50 20.09
C PRO A 114 18.35 1.64 19.01
N HIS A 115 17.55 1.01 18.15
CA HIS A 115 18.02 0.09 17.12
C HIS A 115 18.12 0.73 15.72
N GLY A 116 17.73 1.99 15.56
CA GLY A 116 17.77 2.68 14.27
C GLY A 116 17.71 4.20 14.38
N ARG A 117 16.65 4.81 13.86
CA ARG A 117 16.42 6.25 13.82
C ARG A 117 16.17 6.79 15.24
N THR A 118 17.12 7.55 15.77
CA THR A 118 16.97 8.26 17.06
C THR A 118 16.58 9.72 16.90
N ASP A 119 16.42 10.19 15.67
CA ASP A 119 16.08 11.56 15.30
C ASP A 119 14.57 11.78 15.10
N LEU A 120 13.74 10.74 15.28
CA LEU A 120 12.29 10.84 15.25
C LEU A 120 11.63 9.91 16.27
N GLU A 121 10.40 10.27 16.67
CA GLU A 121 9.55 9.46 17.52
C GLU A 121 8.65 8.54 16.69
N PRO A 122 8.25 7.36 17.22
CA PRO A 122 7.28 6.50 16.55
C PRO A 122 5.98 7.25 16.24
N ALA A 123 5.44 7.04 15.05
CA ALA A 123 4.22 7.72 14.62
C ALA A 123 3.02 7.31 15.49
N ALA A 124 2.21 8.31 15.87
CA ALA A 124 0.95 8.07 16.57
C ALA A 124 -0.07 7.38 15.64
N PRO A 125 -1.00 6.55 16.13
CA PRO A 125 -2.05 5.96 15.30
C PRO A 125 -2.89 7.01 14.55
N TRP A 126 -3.10 6.79 13.25
CA TRP A 126 -4.02 7.57 12.41
C TRP A 126 -5.10 6.65 11.80
N PRO A 127 -6.08 6.20 12.59
CA PRO A 127 -7.08 5.25 12.08
C PRO A 127 -7.90 5.88 10.94
N HIS A 128 -7.89 5.24 9.78
CA HIS A 128 -8.59 5.73 8.59
C HIS A 128 -9.13 4.57 7.73
N ILE A 129 -9.96 4.94 6.76
CA ILE A 129 -10.33 4.11 5.61
C ILE A 129 -9.97 4.86 4.34
N ASP A 130 -9.74 4.12 3.24
CA ASP A 130 -9.45 4.71 1.93
C ASP A 130 -10.52 4.35 0.89
N GLN A 131 -11.77 4.28 1.33
CA GLN A 131 -12.96 4.23 0.48
C GLN A 131 -13.88 5.42 0.79
N GLN A 132 -14.73 5.76 -0.17
CA GLN A 132 -15.82 6.73 0.01
C GLN A 132 -16.57 6.43 1.34
N PRO A 133 -16.58 7.37 2.31
CA PRO A 133 -17.23 7.16 3.60
C PRO A 133 -18.75 7.11 3.54
N ALA A 134 -19.39 7.46 2.42
CA ALA A 134 -20.83 7.34 2.27
C ALA A 134 -21.30 5.94 2.72
N PRO A 135 -22.32 5.83 3.59
CA PRO A 135 -22.70 4.56 4.23
C PRO A 135 -23.04 3.49 3.18
N THR A 136 -22.10 2.59 2.90
CA THR A 136 -22.29 1.53 1.91
C THR A 136 -21.68 0.22 2.37
N GLU A 137 -22.38 -0.87 2.10
CA GLU A 137 -21.85 -2.22 2.21
C GLU A 137 -21.11 -2.65 0.93
N CYS A 138 -20.97 -1.75 -0.05
CA CYS A 138 -20.29 -2.01 -1.31
C CYS A 138 -18.78 -2.12 -1.09
N PHE A 139 -18.21 -3.27 -1.43
CA PHE A 139 -16.79 -3.46 -1.59
C PHE A 139 -16.35 -2.83 -2.92
N GLU A 140 -15.44 -1.86 -2.89
CA GLU A 140 -14.91 -1.21 -4.11
C GLU A 140 -13.49 -1.63 -4.45
N LEU A 141 -12.68 -1.98 -3.44
CA LEU A 141 -11.28 -2.35 -3.63
C LEU A 141 -10.77 -3.19 -2.45
N ALA A 142 -9.93 -4.16 -2.74
CA ALA A 142 -8.97 -4.66 -1.76
C ALA A 142 -7.64 -3.94 -2.00
N GLN A 143 -7.16 -3.25 -0.99
CA GLN A 143 -5.79 -2.79 -0.95
C GLN A 143 -4.84 -3.95 -0.70
N GLY A 144 -3.60 -3.83 -1.15
CA GLY A 144 -2.62 -4.89 -1.03
C GLY A 144 -1.20 -4.40 -0.83
N LEU A 145 -0.43 -5.21 -0.10
CA LEU A 145 1.00 -5.00 0.07
C LEU A 145 1.75 -6.32 0.01
N LEU A 146 2.91 -6.30 -0.64
CA LEU A 146 3.84 -7.42 -0.75
C LEU A 146 4.98 -7.21 0.25
N ALA A 147 5.13 -8.11 1.21
CA ALA A 147 6.17 -8.02 2.22
C ALA A 147 7.50 -8.54 1.68
N MET A 148 8.49 -7.67 1.46
CA MET A 148 9.85 -8.12 1.07
C MET A 148 10.65 -8.53 2.31
N THR A 149 10.34 -7.92 3.45
CA THR A 149 10.94 -8.21 4.75
C THR A 149 9.89 -8.74 5.72
N LYS A 150 10.34 -9.43 6.77
CA LYS A 150 9.48 -9.89 7.86
C LYS A 150 8.76 -8.70 8.52
N SER A 151 7.51 -8.90 8.89
CA SER A 151 6.75 -8.00 9.77
C SER A 151 6.20 -8.80 10.95
N GLY A 152 6.91 -8.79 12.08
CA GLY A 152 6.44 -9.30 13.36
C GLY A 152 5.73 -8.24 14.23
N PRO A 153 5.53 -8.51 15.52
CA PRO A 153 4.79 -7.63 16.44
C PRO A 153 5.38 -6.21 16.59
N LEU A 154 6.70 -6.07 16.44
CA LEU A 154 7.45 -4.83 16.65
C LEU A 154 8.13 -4.30 15.37
N ASP A 155 7.95 -4.97 14.23
CA ASP A 155 8.60 -4.62 12.96
C ASP A 155 7.77 -3.60 12.14
N GLY A 156 6.84 -2.91 12.79
CA GLY A 156 5.99 -1.91 12.16
C GLY A 156 5.08 -2.48 11.08
N GLY A 157 4.42 -1.61 10.32
CA GLY A 157 3.48 -1.97 9.26
C GLY A 157 2.02 -1.99 9.70
N LEU A 158 1.19 -2.68 8.91
CA LEU A 158 -0.26 -2.56 8.95
C LEU A 158 -0.86 -3.01 10.29
N VAL A 159 -1.66 -2.13 10.88
CA VAL A 159 -2.57 -2.40 11.98
C VAL A 159 -3.98 -2.21 11.46
N VAL A 160 -4.86 -3.15 11.76
CA VAL A 160 -6.26 -3.13 11.35
C VAL A 160 -7.19 -3.25 12.54
N LEU A 161 -8.38 -2.70 12.43
CA LEU A 161 -9.47 -2.94 13.35
C LEU A 161 -10.39 -4.00 12.73
N LYS A 162 -10.04 -5.26 12.95
CA LYS A 162 -10.72 -6.46 12.42
C LYS A 162 -12.24 -6.32 12.51
N GLY A 163 -12.95 -6.56 11.41
CA GLY A 163 -14.41 -6.54 11.35
C GLY A 163 -15.07 -5.14 11.30
N SER A 164 -14.30 -4.06 11.39
CA SER A 164 -14.85 -2.69 11.33
C SER A 164 -15.51 -2.33 10.00
N HIS A 165 -15.07 -2.96 8.89
CA HIS A 165 -15.61 -2.73 7.54
C HIS A 165 -17.11 -3.03 7.43
N LYS A 166 -17.64 -3.95 8.26
CA LYS A 166 -19.06 -4.33 8.31
C LYS A 166 -19.93 -3.37 9.13
N LEU A 167 -19.30 -2.49 9.90
CA LEU A 167 -19.98 -1.65 10.89
C LEU A 167 -20.08 -0.19 10.46
N LEU A 168 -19.50 0.19 9.31
CA LEU A 168 -19.54 1.58 8.83
C LEU A 168 -20.98 2.12 8.69
N PRO A 169 -21.95 1.39 8.08
CA PRO A 169 -23.32 1.91 7.97
C PRO A 169 -23.97 2.18 9.33
N GLN A 170 -23.80 1.25 10.28
CA GLN A 170 -24.32 1.40 11.64
C GLN A 170 -23.63 2.56 12.38
N PHE A 171 -22.30 2.63 12.30
CA PHE A 171 -21.51 3.70 12.90
C PHE A 171 -22.03 5.07 12.45
N PHE A 172 -22.09 5.30 11.13
CA PHE A 172 -22.56 6.58 10.60
C PHE A 172 -24.02 6.87 10.93
N ALA A 173 -24.90 5.85 10.98
CA ALA A 173 -26.29 6.06 11.41
C ALA A 173 -26.39 6.52 12.88
N GLU A 174 -25.53 6.00 13.76
CA GLU A 174 -25.53 6.32 15.19
C GLU A 174 -24.75 7.60 15.54
N THR A 175 -23.76 7.99 14.73
CA THR A 175 -22.89 9.15 15.00
C THR A 175 -23.22 10.39 14.19
N GLY A 176 -24.34 10.41 13.47
CA GLY A 176 -24.82 11.59 12.74
C GLY A 176 -24.28 11.74 11.31
N GLY A 177 -23.84 10.65 10.70
CA GLY A 177 -23.40 10.58 9.30
C GLY A 177 -21.91 10.86 9.10
N VAL A 178 -21.52 10.97 7.83
CA VAL A 178 -20.17 11.42 7.45
C VAL A 178 -19.99 12.85 7.93
N LYS A 179 -18.88 13.11 8.63
CA LYS A 179 -18.56 14.45 9.16
C LYS A 179 -18.34 15.41 7.99
N PRO A 180 -18.98 16.59 7.95
CA PRO A 180 -18.88 17.51 6.81
C PRO A 180 -17.46 17.98 6.47
N ASP A 181 -16.59 18.10 7.49
CA ASP A 181 -15.18 18.47 7.35
C ASP A 181 -14.29 17.30 6.87
N GLN A 182 -14.86 16.11 6.70
CA GLN A 182 -14.21 14.91 6.20
C GLN A 182 -14.86 14.35 4.92
N ASP A 183 -15.71 15.13 4.25
CA ASP A 183 -16.13 14.79 2.88
C ASP A 183 -15.03 15.21 1.90
N TRP A 184 -14.12 14.28 1.62
CA TRP A 184 -12.99 14.50 0.72
C TRP A 184 -13.32 14.20 -0.75
N GLY A 185 -14.60 14.03 -1.09
CA GLY A 185 -15.06 13.73 -2.45
C GLY A 185 -14.34 12.51 -3.04
N ALA A 186 -13.69 12.70 -4.19
CA ALA A 186 -13.00 11.63 -4.92
C ALA A 186 -11.72 11.10 -4.24
N ARG A 187 -11.25 11.73 -3.14
CA ARG A 187 -10.08 11.22 -2.40
C ARG A 187 -10.40 9.95 -1.60
N ASN A 188 -11.68 9.63 -1.41
CA ASN A 188 -12.13 8.38 -0.79
C ASN A 188 -11.40 8.12 0.54
N TYR A 189 -11.46 9.05 1.49
CA TYR A 189 -10.69 8.99 2.73
C TYR A 189 -11.55 9.41 3.91
N TYR A 190 -11.36 8.82 5.09
CA TYR A 190 -12.04 9.24 6.32
C TYR A 190 -11.24 8.81 7.55
N THR A 191 -11.13 9.69 8.55
CA THR A 191 -10.37 9.46 9.79
C THR A 191 -11.27 9.33 11.02
N PHE A 192 -10.85 8.47 11.94
CA PHE A 192 -11.60 8.14 13.14
C PHE A 192 -10.93 8.76 14.38
N THR A 193 -11.74 9.32 15.27
CA THR A 193 -11.26 9.83 16.55
C THR A 193 -11.09 8.69 17.57
N PRO A 194 -10.41 8.92 18.71
CA PRO A 194 -10.37 7.94 19.79
C PRO A 194 -11.77 7.53 20.31
N ALA A 195 -12.74 8.44 20.29
CA ALA A 195 -14.12 8.14 20.66
C ALA A 195 -14.81 7.22 19.64
N ASP A 196 -14.56 7.44 18.34
CA ASP A 196 -15.05 6.59 17.26
C ASP A 196 -14.45 5.18 17.40
N LEU A 197 -13.14 5.07 17.61
CA LEU A 197 -12.49 3.77 17.85
C LEU A 197 -13.05 3.05 19.09
N ALA A 198 -13.37 3.79 20.15
CA ALA A 198 -13.99 3.21 21.33
C ALA A 198 -15.41 2.67 21.01
N TRP A 199 -16.14 3.31 20.09
CA TRP A 199 -17.42 2.79 19.60
C TRP A 199 -17.25 1.44 18.90
N PHE A 200 -16.30 1.34 17.95
CA PHE A 200 -16.04 0.09 17.24
C PHE A 200 -15.55 -1.02 18.18
N LYS A 201 -14.61 -0.72 19.08
CA LYS A 201 -14.00 -1.70 20.02
C LYS A 201 -14.99 -2.28 21.04
N ARG A 202 -16.17 -1.68 21.22
CA ARG A 202 -17.25 -2.24 22.06
C ARG A 202 -18.11 -3.28 21.32
N GLN A 203 -18.02 -3.33 19.99
CA GLN A 203 -18.82 -4.24 19.19
C GLN A 203 -18.24 -5.67 19.22
N PRO A 204 -19.08 -6.72 19.22
CA PRO A 204 -18.61 -8.10 19.24
C PRO A 204 -17.69 -8.42 18.04
N GLY A 205 -16.57 -9.08 18.31
CA GLY A 205 -15.63 -9.54 17.26
C GLY A 205 -14.68 -8.48 16.71
N VAL A 206 -14.82 -7.22 17.14
CA VAL A 206 -13.92 -6.13 16.72
C VAL A 206 -12.66 -6.13 17.57
N VAL A 207 -11.50 -6.31 16.93
CA VAL A 207 -10.21 -6.41 17.61
C VAL A 207 -9.14 -5.64 16.83
N GLU A 208 -8.29 -4.92 17.54
CA GLU A 208 -7.10 -4.33 16.93
C GLU A 208 -6.05 -5.42 16.69
N VAL A 209 -5.62 -5.58 15.43
CA VAL A 209 -4.67 -6.61 15.02
C VAL A 209 -3.49 -5.95 14.33
N LYS A 210 -2.29 -6.17 14.87
CA LYS A 210 -1.06 -5.93 14.12
C LYS A 210 -0.89 -7.09 13.14
N VAL A 211 -1.02 -6.82 11.85
CA VAL A 211 -0.92 -7.87 10.83
C VAL A 211 0.54 -8.29 10.70
N GLU A 212 0.80 -9.58 10.91
CA GLU A 212 2.12 -10.17 10.78
C GLU A 212 2.28 -10.85 9.42
N SER A 213 3.48 -10.78 8.85
CA SER A 213 3.80 -11.38 7.56
C SER A 213 5.25 -11.86 7.50
N ALA A 214 5.47 -12.91 6.71
CA ALA A 214 6.78 -13.37 6.33
C ALA A 214 7.21 -12.72 5.00
N PRO A 215 8.52 -12.66 4.71
CA PRO A 215 9.00 -12.32 3.37
C PRO A 215 8.29 -13.16 2.30
N GLY A 216 7.74 -12.46 1.32
CA GLY A 216 7.00 -12.98 0.18
C GLY A 216 5.49 -13.17 0.38
N ASP A 217 4.96 -12.87 1.57
CA ASP A 217 3.51 -12.86 1.76
C ASP A 217 2.86 -11.63 1.09
N LEU A 218 1.65 -11.83 0.57
CA LEU A 218 0.74 -10.75 0.15
C LEU A 218 -0.29 -10.53 1.25
N VAL A 219 -0.36 -9.32 1.77
CA VAL A 219 -1.41 -8.90 2.72
C VAL A 219 -2.46 -8.12 1.96
N LEU A 220 -3.73 -8.48 2.12
CA LEU A 220 -4.88 -7.81 1.51
C LEU A 220 -5.79 -7.26 2.61
N TRP A 221 -6.40 -6.10 2.37
CA TRP A 221 -7.48 -5.59 3.22
C TRP A 221 -8.53 -4.85 2.40
N ASP A 222 -9.77 -4.93 2.85
CA ASP A 222 -10.91 -4.18 2.33
C ASP A 222 -10.67 -2.68 2.54
N SER A 223 -10.88 -1.84 1.52
CA SER A 223 -10.67 -0.39 1.61
C SER A 223 -11.56 0.30 2.65
N ARG A 224 -12.60 -0.36 3.14
CA ARG A 224 -13.48 0.07 4.26
C ARG A 224 -12.97 -0.35 5.64
N LEU A 225 -11.95 -1.20 5.73
CA LEU A 225 -11.42 -1.63 7.01
C LEU A 225 -10.63 -0.50 7.66
N ILE A 226 -10.96 -0.15 8.90
CA ILE A 226 -10.21 0.87 9.63
C ILE A 226 -8.80 0.36 9.87
N HIS A 227 -7.80 1.12 9.42
CA HIS A 227 -6.41 0.72 9.50
C HIS A 227 -5.47 1.92 9.64
N TRP A 228 -4.20 1.63 9.96
CA TRP A 228 -3.08 2.58 9.99
C TRP A 228 -1.75 1.81 9.96
N ASN A 229 -0.62 2.51 9.81
CA ASN A 229 0.70 1.89 9.99
C ASN A 229 1.27 2.19 11.37
N ARG A 230 2.07 1.24 11.89
CA ARG A 230 2.92 1.44 13.06
C ARG A 230 4.37 1.56 12.60
N SER A 231 5.15 2.45 13.22
CA SER A 231 6.60 2.49 13.02
C SER A 231 7.28 1.20 13.50
N PRO A 232 8.28 0.65 12.79
CA PRO A 232 9.11 -0.41 13.33
C PRO A 232 9.91 0.09 14.53
N THR A 233 10.04 -0.72 15.58
CA THR A 233 10.82 -0.39 16.80
C THR A 233 11.78 -1.50 17.21
N ALA A 234 11.76 -2.64 16.51
CA ALA A 234 12.76 -3.70 16.63
C ALA A 234 14.04 -3.34 15.85
N ASP A 235 14.65 -4.27 15.12
CA ASP A 235 15.96 -4.10 14.44
C ASP A 235 15.90 -4.26 12.91
N GLN A 236 14.75 -4.63 12.36
CA GLN A 236 14.54 -4.95 10.95
C GLN A 236 14.25 -3.69 10.10
N VAL A 237 15.01 -3.50 9.02
CA VAL A 237 14.62 -2.60 7.93
C VAL A 237 13.37 -3.17 7.26
N ARG A 238 12.32 -2.35 7.15
CA ARG A 238 11.05 -2.75 6.54
C ARG A 238 11.01 -2.32 5.08
N VAL A 239 10.80 -3.28 4.19
CA VAL A 239 10.59 -3.07 2.75
C VAL A 239 9.29 -3.71 2.31
N VAL A 240 8.43 -2.93 1.67
CA VAL A 240 7.14 -3.36 1.15
C VAL A 240 6.87 -2.72 -0.20
N VAL A 241 6.26 -3.47 -1.11
CA VAL A 241 5.70 -2.95 -2.36
C VAL A 241 4.18 -2.91 -2.24
N TYR A 242 3.57 -1.75 -2.46
CA TYR A 242 2.11 -1.66 -2.53
C TYR A 242 1.62 -2.15 -3.90
N ALA A 243 0.56 -2.94 -3.89
CA ALA A 243 0.04 -3.62 -5.06
C ALA A 243 -1.48 -3.79 -4.93
N CYS A 244 -2.21 -3.07 -5.78
CA CYS A 244 -3.66 -3.17 -5.87
C CYS A 244 -4.03 -3.42 -7.33
N TYR A 245 -5.10 -4.21 -7.53
CA TYR A 245 -5.61 -4.52 -8.86
C TYR A 245 -7.12 -4.37 -8.87
N ALA A 246 -7.65 -3.99 -10.04
CA ALA A 246 -9.08 -3.93 -10.30
C ALA A 246 -9.37 -4.47 -11.71
N PRO A 247 -10.58 -4.98 -11.98
CA PRO A 247 -10.98 -5.40 -13.31
C PRO A 247 -10.80 -4.30 -14.35
N ARG A 248 -10.32 -4.67 -15.54
CA ARG A 248 -10.25 -3.78 -16.69
C ARG A 248 -11.60 -3.13 -16.99
N SER A 249 -12.70 -3.86 -16.82
CA SER A 249 -14.06 -3.38 -17.05
C SER A 249 -14.48 -2.18 -16.17
N MET A 250 -13.77 -1.91 -15.07
CA MET A 250 -14.03 -0.74 -14.21
C MET A 250 -13.38 0.56 -14.73
N ALA A 251 -12.50 0.48 -15.73
CA ALA A 251 -11.84 1.65 -16.30
C ALA A 251 -12.53 2.12 -17.59
N SER A 252 -12.84 3.42 -17.67
CA SER A 252 -13.27 4.06 -18.91
C SER A 252 -12.09 4.27 -19.89
N ASP A 253 -12.39 4.62 -21.14
CA ASP A 253 -11.36 4.98 -22.11
C ASP A 253 -10.56 6.22 -21.69
N GLU A 254 -11.20 7.16 -20.99
CA GLU A 254 -10.53 8.33 -20.40
C GLU A 254 -9.52 7.90 -19.32
N VAL A 255 -9.91 6.96 -18.45
CA VAL A 255 -8.99 6.37 -17.48
C VAL A 255 -7.82 5.71 -18.19
N LEU A 256 -8.05 4.92 -19.23
CA LEU A 256 -6.95 4.29 -19.99
C LEU A 256 -6.00 5.31 -20.63
N ALA A 257 -6.53 6.39 -21.19
CA ALA A 257 -5.71 7.47 -21.74
C ALA A 257 -4.85 8.13 -20.65
N LYS A 258 -5.42 8.37 -19.46
CA LYS A 258 -4.70 8.88 -18.30
C LYS A 258 -3.62 7.92 -17.79
N ARG A 259 -3.91 6.60 -17.78
CA ARG A 259 -2.95 5.54 -17.46
C ARG A 259 -1.76 5.54 -18.41
N ARG A 260 -2.01 5.71 -19.71
CA ARG A 260 -0.96 5.85 -20.73
C ARG A 260 -0.07 7.06 -20.47
N ASP A 261 -0.65 8.24 -20.23
CA ASP A 261 0.12 9.45 -19.89
C ASP A 261 1.00 9.25 -18.65
N CYS A 262 0.44 8.63 -17.61
CA CYS A 262 1.17 8.36 -16.37
C CYS A 262 2.27 7.33 -16.58
N TRP A 263 2.05 6.28 -17.40
CA TRP A 263 3.09 5.33 -17.75
C TRP A 263 4.26 6.01 -18.47
N GLU A 264 3.98 6.74 -19.55
CA GLU A 264 5.01 7.41 -20.37
C GLU A 264 5.88 8.36 -19.53
N LYS A 265 5.26 9.05 -18.57
CA LYS A 265 5.89 9.99 -17.64
C LYS A 265 6.35 9.38 -16.31
N ARG A 266 6.16 8.07 -16.11
CA ARG A 266 6.50 7.33 -14.88
C ARG A 266 5.92 7.97 -13.59
N ARG A 267 4.68 8.46 -13.68
CA ARG A 267 3.97 9.09 -12.56
C ARG A 267 3.36 8.03 -11.64
N ALA A 268 3.65 8.16 -10.35
CA ALA A 268 2.99 7.40 -9.31
C ALA A 268 1.49 7.73 -9.22
N THR A 269 0.71 6.73 -8.83
CA THR A 269 -0.71 6.85 -8.49
C THR A 269 -0.94 6.37 -7.06
N THR A 270 -2.13 6.59 -6.52
CA THR A 270 -2.53 5.95 -5.27
C THR A 270 -2.86 4.47 -5.52
N HIS A 271 -3.34 3.81 -4.47
CA HIS A 271 -3.87 2.45 -4.47
C HIS A 271 -5.02 2.17 -5.43
N TRP A 272 -5.66 3.18 -6.02
CA TRP A 272 -6.83 3.04 -6.89
C TRP A 272 -6.46 2.72 -8.36
N PRO A 273 -6.65 1.48 -8.87
CA PRO A 273 -6.22 1.13 -10.22
C PRO A 273 -7.20 1.61 -11.30
N ALA A 274 -8.50 1.53 -11.05
CA ALA A 274 -9.55 1.84 -12.02
C ALA A 274 -10.09 3.28 -11.93
N PRO A 275 -10.42 3.84 -10.73
CA PRO A 275 -10.62 5.29 -10.62
C PRO A 275 -9.36 6.09 -10.97
N PHE A 276 -8.19 5.45 -10.83
CA PHE A 276 -6.88 5.93 -11.26
C PHE A 276 -6.57 7.35 -10.78
N VAL A 277 -6.40 7.46 -9.46
CA VAL A 277 -6.08 8.70 -8.76
C VAL A 277 -4.56 8.91 -8.81
N VAL A 278 -4.11 9.98 -9.48
CA VAL A 278 -2.69 10.30 -9.62
C VAL A 278 -2.23 11.00 -8.35
N VAL A 279 -1.04 10.66 -7.85
CA VAL A 279 -0.43 11.40 -6.72
C VAL A 279 -0.27 12.86 -7.15
N PRO A 280 -0.87 13.83 -6.45
CA PRO A 280 -0.93 15.21 -6.91
C PRO A 280 0.40 15.94 -6.63
N ARG A 281 1.49 15.48 -7.23
CA ARG A 281 2.83 16.09 -7.11
C ARG A 281 2.85 17.56 -7.56
N ASN A 282 1.93 17.96 -8.42
CA ASN A 282 1.73 19.38 -8.78
C ASN A 282 1.17 20.24 -7.64
N GLU A 283 0.47 19.66 -6.66
CA GLU A 283 -0.08 20.37 -5.50
C GLU A 283 0.97 20.49 -4.39
N TYR A 284 1.74 19.42 -4.14
CA TYR A 284 2.67 19.35 -3.01
C TYR A 284 4.14 19.63 -3.37
N GLY A 285 4.48 19.69 -4.66
CA GLY A 285 5.84 19.93 -5.14
C GLY A 285 6.73 18.68 -5.16
N PRO A 286 8.00 18.81 -5.56
CA PRO A 286 8.98 17.74 -5.45
C PRO A 286 9.26 17.41 -3.98
N PRO A 287 9.83 16.22 -3.68
CA PRO A 287 10.24 15.88 -2.33
C PRO A 287 11.21 16.92 -1.78
N GLN A 288 10.94 17.37 -0.55
CA GLN A 288 11.74 18.40 0.10
C GLN A 288 12.60 17.85 1.23
N ARG A 289 13.81 18.40 1.34
CA ARG A 289 14.75 18.15 2.42
C ARG A 289 15.16 19.47 3.03
N ASN A 290 14.91 19.64 4.32
CA ASN A 290 15.24 20.87 5.06
C ASN A 290 14.66 22.14 4.39
N GLY A 291 13.47 22.03 3.79
CA GLY A 291 12.76 23.14 3.14
C GLY A 291 13.26 23.51 1.74
N VAL A 292 14.11 22.69 1.13
CA VAL A 292 14.53 22.84 -0.28
C VAL A 292 14.29 21.54 -1.05
N ASP A 293 14.15 21.62 -2.36
CA ASP A 293 13.95 20.46 -3.23
C ASP A 293 15.14 19.48 -3.09
N ASP A 294 14.86 18.18 -2.94
CA ASP A 294 15.91 17.17 -2.83
C ASP A 294 16.61 17.00 -4.20
N PRO A 295 17.93 17.27 -4.31
CA PRO A 295 18.63 17.20 -5.58
C PRO A 295 18.76 15.78 -6.16
N ARG A 296 18.37 14.74 -5.38
CA ARG A 296 18.32 13.35 -5.84
C ARG A 296 16.98 12.98 -6.47
N ASP A 297 16.00 13.89 -6.48
CA ASP A 297 14.73 13.64 -7.13
C ASP A 297 14.89 13.38 -8.63
N HIS A 298 14.10 12.44 -9.13
CA HIS A 298 14.08 12.06 -10.54
C HIS A 298 12.73 11.47 -10.93
N ASP A 299 12.27 11.80 -12.14
CA ASP A 299 10.95 11.38 -12.61
C ASP A 299 10.92 9.92 -13.07
N ARG A 300 12.06 9.37 -13.50
CA ARG A 300 12.16 8.01 -14.07
C ARG A 300 12.82 7.06 -13.08
N PRO A 301 12.50 5.75 -13.10
CA PRO A 301 13.20 4.78 -12.26
C PRO A 301 14.68 4.70 -12.64
N LEU A 302 15.51 4.26 -11.70
CA LEU A 302 16.92 3.98 -11.94
C LEU A 302 17.10 2.78 -12.87
N GLU A 303 16.21 1.78 -12.75
CA GLU A 303 16.13 0.64 -13.65
C GLU A 303 14.73 0.54 -14.25
N GLU A 304 14.64 0.73 -15.57
CA GLU A 304 13.38 0.63 -16.30
C GLU A 304 12.82 -0.80 -16.29
N PRO A 305 11.50 -0.96 -16.08
CA PRO A 305 10.87 -2.28 -16.09
C PRO A 305 10.87 -2.84 -17.50
N ARG A 306 11.04 -4.16 -17.62
CA ARG A 306 10.91 -4.85 -18.89
C ARG A 306 9.44 -4.86 -19.33
N GLU A 307 9.14 -4.21 -20.45
CA GLU A 307 7.80 -4.16 -21.04
C GLU A 307 7.43 -5.52 -21.67
N THR A 308 6.91 -6.43 -20.85
CA THR A 308 6.30 -7.68 -21.29
C THR A 308 4.83 -7.47 -21.67
N GLU A 309 4.25 -8.39 -22.43
CA GLU A 309 2.83 -8.32 -22.77
C GLU A 309 1.94 -8.23 -21.51
N GLN A 310 2.20 -9.09 -20.51
CA GLN A 310 1.46 -9.09 -19.24
C GLN A 310 1.56 -7.74 -18.52
N LEU A 311 2.76 -7.15 -18.44
CA LEU A 311 2.94 -5.83 -17.85
C LEU A 311 2.12 -4.78 -18.59
N LEU A 312 2.21 -4.75 -19.92
CA LEU A 312 1.52 -3.75 -20.74
C LEU A 312 -0.01 -3.91 -20.67
N LYS A 313 -0.54 -5.12 -20.50
CA LYS A 313 -1.95 -5.37 -20.19
C LYS A 313 -2.34 -4.80 -18.82
N LEU A 314 -1.56 -5.05 -17.77
CA LEU A 314 -1.81 -4.52 -16.42
C LEU A 314 -1.71 -3.00 -16.34
N VAL A 315 -0.84 -2.38 -17.13
CA VAL A 315 -0.76 -0.92 -17.28
C VAL A 315 -1.98 -0.38 -18.04
N GLY A 316 -2.62 -1.19 -18.89
CA GLY A 316 -3.76 -0.80 -19.73
C GLY A 316 -3.35 -0.25 -21.10
N LEU A 317 -2.15 -0.58 -21.57
CA LEU A 317 -1.63 -0.19 -22.88
C LEU A 317 -1.97 -1.19 -23.98
N LEU A 318 -2.15 -2.46 -23.60
CA LEU A 318 -2.62 -3.54 -24.47
C LEU A 318 -4.00 -4.02 -24.02
N PRO A 319 -4.85 -4.49 -24.96
CA PRO A 319 -6.10 -5.16 -24.63
C PRO A 319 -5.86 -6.54 -24.01
N TYR A 320 -6.89 -7.09 -23.36
CA TYR A 320 -6.88 -8.45 -22.84
C TYR A 320 -7.20 -9.48 -23.93
#